data_AF-A0A2U2BTP5-F1
#
_entry.id   AF-A0A2U2BTP5-F1
#
_cell.length_a   1.000
_cell.length_b   1.000
_cell.length_c   1.000
_cell.angle_alpha   90.00
_cell.angle_beta   90.00
_cell.angle_gamma   90.00
#
_symmetry.space_group_name_H-M   'P 1'
#
loop_
_entity.id
_entity.type
_entity.pdbx_description
1 polymer ?
#
loop_
_entity_poly.entity_id
_entity_poly.type
_entity_poly.pdbx_seq_one_letter_code
_entity_poly.pdbx_strand_id
1 'polypeptide(L)'
;MGPDIVVPVSLFLMVVAIVWVSMHFASKNRQNVLETVREAARSGQQLTPETIRALGMPKKTGGGDLKAGAIMIAIALALLVLGGSIAAVEPEEASEVMPIMAGVAAFPGFIGVVLLVFGWFNREKRGSSD
;
A
#
# COMPACT_ATOMS: atom_id res chain seq x y z
N MET A 1 11.75 30.04 -1.62
CA MET A 1 12.42 28.73 -1.55
C MET A 1 13.30 28.63 -2.78
N GLY A 2 14.59 28.31 -2.63
CA GLY A 2 15.49 28.14 -3.77
C GLY A 2 15.09 26.93 -4.63
N PRO A 3 15.51 26.88 -5.91
CA PRO A 3 15.23 25.74 -6.80
C PRO A 3 15.68 24.40 -6.19
N ASP A 4 16.72 24.43 -5.37
CA ASP A 4 17.34 23.31 -4.65
C ASP A 4 16.38 22.60 -3.69
N ILE A 5 15.39 23.31 -3.14
CA ILE A 5 14.36 22.74 -2.25
C ILE A 5 13.10 22.37 -3.03
N VAL A 6 12.75 23.17 -4.05
CA VAL A 6 11.52 22.97 -4.81
C VAL A 6 11.57 21.67 -5.62
N VAL A 7 12.74 21.33 -6.19
CA VAL A 7 12.90 20.13 -7.01
C VAL A 7 12.63 18.84 -6.21
N PRO A 8 13.30 18.58 -5.06
CA PRO A 8 13.02 17.39 -4.26
C PRO A 8 11.56 17.35 -3.76
N VAL A 9 11.06 18.47 -3.23
CA VAL A 9 9.70 18.54 -2.67
C VAL A 9 8.65 18.24 -3.73
N SER A 10 8.81 18.75 -4.96
CA SER A 10 7.87 18.50 -6.05
C SER A 10 7.80 17.02 -6.44
N LEU A 11 8.94 16.31 -6.42
CA LEU A 11 9.00 14.88 -6.73
C LEU A 11 8.26 14.05 -5.67
N PHE A 12 8.47 14.35 -4.39
CA PHE A 12 7.75 13.67 -3.30
C PHE A 12 6.24 14.00 -3.34
N LEU A 13 5.87 15.24 -3.63
CA LEU A 13 4.47 15.65 -3.76
C LEU A 13 3.75 14.90 -4.89
N MET A 14 4.41 14.67 -6.01
CA MET A 14 3.85 13.91 -7.13
C MET A 14 3.47 12.48 -6.70
N VAL A 15 4.34 11.81 -5.96
CA VAL A 15 4.08 10.44 -5.47
C VAL A 15 2.88 10.43 -4.52
N VAL A 16 2.83 11.38 -3.57
CA VAL A 16 1.70 11.51 -2.64
C VAL A 16 0.40 11.77 -3.39
N ALA A 17 0.41 12.64 -4.40
CA ALA A 17 -0.76 12.96 -5.21
C ALA A 17 -1.29 11.72 -5.96
N ILE A 18 -0.41 10.94 -6.59
CA ILE A 18 -0.80 9.71 -7.31
C ILE A 18 -1.45 8.71 -6.36
N VAL A 19 -0.85 8.48 -5.20
CA VAL A 19 -1.39 7.56 -4.19
C VAL A 19 -2.73 8.05 -3.66
N TRP A 20 -2.85 9.35 -3.36
CA TRP A 20 -4.07 9.96 -2.87
C TRP A 20 -5.22 9.85 -3.88
N VAL A 21 -4.96 10.16 -5.15
CA VAL A 21 -5.94 10.01 -6.24
C VAL A 21 -6.39 8.56 -6.34
N SER A 22 -5.46 7.60 -6.39
CA SER A 22 -5.78 6.16 -6.44
C SER A 22 -6.67 5.72 -5.27
N MET A 23 -6.33 6.12 -4.04
CA MET A 23 -7.14 5.84 -2.84
C MET A 23 -8.52 6.50 -2.90
N HIS A 24 -8.60 7.75 -3.34
CA HIS A 24 -9.85 8.50 -3.42
C HIS A 24 -10.84 7.82 -4.38
N PHE A 25 -10.39 7.45 -5.59
CA PHE A 25 -11.23 6.75 -6.56
C PHE A 25 -11.61 5.34 -6.10
N ALA A 26 -10.71 4.60 -5.46
CA ALA A 26 -11.01 3.27 -4.92
C ALA A 26 -12.07 3.34 -3.79
N SER A 27 -12.00 4.35 -2.92
CA SER A 27 -12.99 4.58 -1.87
C SER A 27 -14.35 4.94 -2.45
N LYS A 28 -14.39 5.84 -3.44
CA LYS A 28 -15.62 6.29 -4.07
C LYS A 28 -16.37 5.15 -4.78
N ASN A 29 -15.66 4.27 -5.47
CA ASN A 29 -16.27 3.08 -6.10
C ASN A 29 -16.93 2.15 -5.08
N ARG A 30 -16.32 1.95 -3.90
CA ARG A 30 -16.93 1.13 -2.83
C ARG A 30 -18.20 1.76 -2.27
N GLN A 31 -18.22 3.08 -2.11
CA GLN A 31 -19.40 3.80 -1.62
C GLN A 31 -20.57 3.65 -2.59
N ASN A 32 -20.32 3.83 -3.89
CA ASN A 32 -21.35 3.69 -4.93
C ASN A 32 -21.94 2.27 -4.96
N VAL A 33 -21.12 1.22 -4.84
CA VAL A 33 -21.60 -0.17 -4.80
C VAL A 33 -22.47 -0.42 -3.57
N LEU A 34 -22.08 0.11 -2.40
CA LEU A 34 -22.86 -0.02 -1.17
C LEU A 34 -24.18 0.75 -1.22
N GLU A 35 -24.22 1.88 -1.90
CA GLU A 35 -25.43 2.65 -2.14
C GLU A 35 -26.41 1.86 -3.02
N THR A 36 -25.94 1.27 -4.12
CA THR A 36 -26.77 0.37 -4.96
C THR A 36 -27.31 -0.83 -4.17
N VAL A 37 -26.50 -1.43 -3.30
CA VAL A 37 -26.95 -2.54 -2.42
C VAL A 37 -28.03 -2.06 -1.44
N ARG A 38 -27.88 -0.86 -0.86
CA ARG A 38 -28.89 -0.27 0.04
C ARG A 38 -30.18 0.04 -0.69
N GLU A 39 -30.10 0.57 -1.90
CA GLU A 39 -31.26 0.84 -2.77
C GLU A 39 -32.02 -0.45 -3.09
N ALA A 40 -31.30 -1.50 -3.50
CA ALA A 40 -31.87 -2.80 -3.82
C ALA A 40 -32.46 -3.52 -2.59
N ALA A 41 -31.89 -3.32 -1.41
CA ALA A 41 -32.46 -3.82 -0.15
C ALA A 41 -33.75 -3.07 0.23
N ARG A 42 -33.82 -1.75 -0.02
CA ARG A 42 -35.01 -0.93 0.25
C ARG A 42 -36.17 -1.22 -0.70
N SER A 43 -35.91 -1.61 -1.93
CA SER A 43 -36.94 -1.99 -2.91
C SER A 43 -37.57 -3.37 -2.64
N GLY A 44 -37.19 -4.04 -1.55
CA GLY A 44 -37.73 -5.35 -1.15
C GLY A 44 -37.19 -6.52 -1.99
N GLN A 45 -36.18 -6.27 -2.84
CA GLN A 45 -35.58 -7.30 -3.66
C GLN A 45 -34.68 -8.19 -2.81
N GLN A 46 -34.96 -9.50 -2.78
CA GLN A 46 -34.11 -10.46 -2.08
C GLN A 46 -32.78 -10.56 -2.82
N LEU A 47 -31.75 -9.90 -2.28
CA LEU A 47 -30.38 -10.00 -2.78
C LEU A 47 -29.84 -11.39 -2.45
N THR A 48 -29.79 -12.28 -3.44
CA THR A 48 -29.18 -13.59 -3.26
C THR A 48 -27.67 -13.44 -3.06
N PRO A 49 -27.01 -14.38 -2.34
CA PRO A 49 -25.57 -14.33 -2.12
C PRO A 49 -24.73 -14.26 -3.40
N GLU A 50 -25.25 -14.78 -4.51
CA GLU A 50 -24.61 -14.71 -5.84
C GLU A 50 -24.65 -13.30 -6.43
N THR A 51 -25.78 -12.59 -6.34
CA THR A 51 -25.90 -11.20 -6.81
C THR A 51 -24.99 -10.25 -6.03
N ILE A 52 -24.88 -10.46 -4.71
CA ILE A 52 -23.96 -9.71 -3.84
C ILE A 52 -22.49 -9.94 -4.24
N ARG A 53 -22.14 -11.17 -4.64
CA ARG A 53 -20.80 -11.49 -5.15
C ARG A 53 -20.55 -10.89 -6.54
N ALA A 54 -21.56 -10.86 -7.40
CA ALA A 54 -21.49 -10.26 -8.73
C ALA A 54 -21.33 -8.73 -8.69
N LEU A 55 -21.83 -8.07 -7.64
CA LEU A 55 -21.65 -6.63 -7.36
C LEU A 55 -20.20 -6.23 -7.03
N GLY A 56 -19.25 -7.16 -7.09
CA GLY A 56 -17.84 -6.86 -6.93
C GLY A 56 -17.44 -6.61 -5.48
N MET A 57 -18.20 -7.12 -4.51
CA MET A 57 -17.72 -7.13 -3.12
C MET A 57 -16.39 -7.89 -3.12
N PRO A 58 -15.27 -7.25 -2.75
CA PRO A 58 -13.97 -7.86 -2.87
C PRO A 58 -13.97 -9.12 -2.01
N LYS A 59 -13.81 -10.29 -2.64
CA LYS A 59 -13.40 -11.49 -1.91
C LYS A 59 -12.15 -11.08 -1.14
N LYS A 60 -12.13 -11.34 0.17
CA LYS A 60 -10.90 -11.22 0.97
C LYS A 60 -9.90 -12.23 0.42
N THR A 61 -9.19 -11.85 -0.64
CA THR A 61 -8.12 -12.63 -1.22
C THR A 61 -7.04 -12.66 -0.15
N GLY A 62 -6.84 -13.82 0.49
CA GLY A 62 -5.87 -13.97 1.58
C GLY A 62 -4.42 -13.75 1.15
N GLY A 63 -4.17 -13.48 -0.14
CA GLY A 63 -2.88 -13.03 -0.65
C GLY A 63 -2.69 -11.50 -0.68
N GLY A 64 -3.70 -10.71 -0.28
CA GLY A 64 -3.59 -9.26 -0.20
C GLY A 64 -2.47 -8.81 0.73
N ASP A 65 -2.35 -9.49 1.88
CA ASP A 65 -1.34 -9.17 2.90
C ASP A 65 0.07 -9.53 2.41
N LEU A 66 0.26 -10.67 1.74
CA LEU A 66 1.57 -11.09 1.21
C LEU A 66 2.07 -10.13 0.11
N LYS A 67 1.19 -9.73 -0.81
CA LYS A 67 1.54 -8.77 -1.87
C LYS A 67 1.85 -7.40 -1.28
N ALA A 68 1.01 -6.91 -0.37
CA ALA A 68 1.23 -5.63 0.29
C ALA A 68 2.54 -5.63 1.10
N GLY A 69 2.84 -6.74 1.79
CA GLY A 69 4.08 -6.93 2.53
C GLY A 69 5.32 -6.88 1.63
N ALA A 70 5.29 -7.61 0.51
CA ALA A 70 6.40 -7.61 -0.45
C ALA A 70 6.66 -6.22 -1.05
N ILE A 71 5.59 -5.46 -1.37
CA ILE A 71 5.71 -4.09 -1.87
C ILE A 71 6.37 -3.18 -0.82
N MET A 72 5.98 -3.30 0.44
CA MET A 72 6.55 -2.48 1.53
C MET A 72 8.03 -2.80 1.79
N ILE A 73 8.43 -4.07 1.72
CA ILE A 73 9.86 -4.44 1.77
C ILE A 73 10.63 -3.84 0.59
N ALA A 74 10.09 -3.90 -0.62
CA ALA A 74 10.74 -3.32 -1.80
C ALA A 74 10.95 -1.80 -1.65
N ILE A 75 9.96 -1.08 -1.09
CA ILE A 75 10.09 0.37 -0.81
C ILE A 75 11.18 0.62 0.24
N ALA A 76 11.23 -0.16 1.32
CA ALA A 76 12.28 -0.03 2.33
C ALA A 76 13.69 -0.21 1.74
N LEU A 77 13.87 -1.25 0.91
CA LEU A 77 15.14 -1.49 0.22
C LEU A 77 15.48 -0.36 -0.76
N ALA A 78 14.49 0.16 -1.50
CA ALA A 78 14.71 1.27 -2.42
C ALA A 78 15.19 2.54 -1.69
N LEU A 79 14.65 2.82 -0.49
CA LEU A 79 15.10 3.94 0.35
C LEU A 79 16.54 3.76 0.85
N LEU A 80 16.93 2.54 1.21
CA LEU A 80 18.33 2.25 1.57
C LEU A 80 19.28 2.44 0.39
N VAL A 81 18.90 1.96 -0.81
CA VAL A 81 19.68 2.14 -2.04
C VAL A 81 19.80 3.63 -2.39
N LEU A 82 18.71 4.40 -2.23
CA LEU A 82 18.74 5.84 -2.43
C LEU A 82 19.69 6.53 -1.44
N GLY A 83 19.64 6.19 -0.15
CA GLY A 83 20.57 6.72 0.85
C GLY A 83 22.02 6.41 0.51
N GLY A 84 22.31 5.17 0.10
CA GLY A 84 23.65 4.77 -0.35
C GLY A 84 24.10 5.50 -1.63
N SER A 85 23.17 5.78 -2.56
CA SER A 85 23.48 6.53 -3.78
C SER A 85 23.82 7.99 -3.49
N ILE A 86 23.09 8.64 -2.56
CA ILE A 86 23.40 9.99 -2.11
C ILE A 86 24.76 10.02 -1.42
N ALA A 87 25.00 9.10 -0.48
CA ALA A 87 26.29 8.97 0.21
C ALA A 87 27.48 8.74 -0.74
N ALA A 88 27.26 8.12 -1.91
CA ALA A 88 28.29 7.91 -2.91
C ALA A 88 28.62 9.18 -3.73
N VAL A 89 27.65 10.09 -3.90
CA VAL A 89 27.82 11.35 -4.64
C VAL A 89 28.30 12.47 -3.71
N GLU A 90 27.90 12.43 -2.43
CA GLU A 90 28.22 13.43 -1.41
C GLU A 90 28.86 12.75 -0.18
N PRO A 91 30.18 12.46 -0.24
CA PRO A 91 30.87 11.67 0.78
C PRO A 91 30.92 12.35 2.15
N GLU A 92 30.86 13.69 2.18
CA GLU A 92 30.94 14.49 3.40
C GLU A 92 29.67 14.37 4.23
N GLU A 93 28.51 14.13 3.60
CA GLU A 93 27.21 13.94 4.26
C GLU A 93 26.85 12.45 4.46
N ALA A 94 27.67 11.54 3.93
CA ALA A 94 27.41 10.10 3.95
C ALA A 94 27.14 9.52 5.34
N SER A 95 27.81 10.06 6.37
CA SER A 95 27.67 9.64 7.76
C SER A 95 26.30 9.98 8.36
N GLU A 96 25.60 10.99 7.83
CA GLU A 96 24.30 11.47 8.31
C GLU A 96 23.15 10.94 7.45
N VAL A 97 23.33 10.91 6.12
CA VAL A 97 22.29 10.48 5.18
C VAL A 97 21.90 9.02 5.39
N MET A 98 22.87 8.13 5.63
CA MET A 98 22.59 6.70 5.72
C MET A 98 21.74 6.33 6.95
N PRO A 99 22.03 6.83 8.18
CA PRO A 99 21.15 6.65 9.34
C PRO A 99 19.74 7.23 9.15
N ILE A 100 19.62 8.42 8.54
CA ILE A 100 18.32 9.06 8.30
C ILE A 100 17.48 8.20 7.34
N MET A 101 18.07 7.79 6.21
CA MET A 101 17.38 6.96 5.22
C MET A 101 17.04 5.59 5.76
N ALA A 102 17.90 5.00 6.61
CA ALA A 102 17.58 3.76 7.32
C ALA A 102 16.40 3.93 8.29
N GLY A 103 16.34 5.05 9.02
CA GLY A 103 15.21 5.38 9.88
C GLY A 103 13.89 5.51 9.10
N VAL A 104 13.90 6.19 7.95
CA VAL A 104 12.71 6.32 7.09
C VAL A 104 12.34 4.97 6.46
N ALA A 105 13.32 4.18 6.03
CA ALA A 105 13.11 2.83 5.47
C ALA A 105 12.54 1.84 6.49
N ALA A 106 12.82 2.02 7.79
CA ALA A 106 12.34 1.14 8.85
C ALA A 106 10.80 1.07 8.91
N PHE A 107 10.09 2.18 8.63
CA PHE A 107 8.63 2.22 8.64
C PHE A 107 8.00 1.23 7.64
N PRO A 108 8.23 1.36 6.31
CA PRO A 108 7.74 0.38 5.37
C PRO A 108 8.40 -0.99 5.57
N GLY A 109 9.66 -1.06 6.03
CA GLY A 109 10.35 -2.32 6.30
C GLY A 109 9.61 -3.18 7.32
N PHE A 110 9.34 -2.65 8.51
CA PHE A 110 8.65 -3.40 9.56
C PHE A 110 7.19 -3.71 9.20
N ILE A 111 6.47 -2.77 8.58
CA ILE A 111 5.10 -3.03 8.09
C ILE A 111 5.13 -4.18 7.07
N GLY A 112 6.11 -4.17 6.17
CA GLY A 112 6.33 -5.21 5.18
C GLY A 112 6.55 -6.58 5.81
N VAL A 113 7.45 -6.67 6.79
CA VAL A 113 7.73 -7.93 7.51
C VAL A 113 6.46 -8.47 8.15
N VAL A 114 5.70 -7.64 8.88
CA VAL A 114 4.48 -8.05 9.56
C VAL A 114 3.43 -8.58 8.57
N LEU A 115 3.23 -7.87 7.46
CA LEU A 115 2.30 -8.28 6.40
C LEU A 115 2.73 -9.58 5.71
N LEU A 116 4.04 -9.79 5.50
CA LEU A 116 4.56 -11.05 4.97
C LEU A 116 4.34 -12.23 5.93
N VAL A 117 4.60 -12.04 7.22
CA VAL A 117 4.39 -13.06 8.25
C VAL A 117 2.91 -13.44 8.34
N PHE A 118 2.00 -12.45 8.43
CA PHE A 118 0.56 -12.73 8.42
C PHE A 118 0.09 -13.34 7.11
N GLY A 119 0.63 -12.89 5.98
CA GLY A 119 0.35 -13.46 4.67
C GLY A 119 0.75 -14.93 4.57
N TRP A 120 1.91 -15.29 5.13
CA TRP A 120 2.38 -16.68 5.17
C TRP A 120 1.49 -17.55 6.05
N PHE A 121 1.22 -17.13 7.29
CA PHE A 121 0.38 -17.90 8.22
C PHE A 121 -1.06 -18.08 7.70
N ASN A 122 -1.63 -17.08 7.04
CA ASN A 122 -2.96 -17.19 6.43
C ASN A 122 -2.98 -18.10 5.21
N ARG A 123 -1.84 -18.30 4.54
CA ARG A 123 -1.72 -19.21 3.40
C ARG A 123 -1.65 -20.66 3.86
N GLU A 124 -0.94 -20.94 4.94
CA GLU A 124 -0.81 -22.28 5.53
C GLU A 124 -2.13 -22.81 6.12
N LYS A 125 -2.88 -21.95 6.82
CA LYS A 125 -4.22 -22.29 7.35
C LYS A 125 -5.22 -22.69 6.26
N ARG A 126 -5.03 -22.24 5.02
CA ARG A 126 -5.91 -22.59 3.88
C ARG A 126 -5.56 -23.92 3.24
N GLY A 127 -4.28 -24.31 3.24
CA GLY A 127 -3.85 -25.61 2.71
C GLY A 127 -4.14 -26.80 3.63
N SER A 128 -4.58 -26.55 4.88
CA SER A 128 -4.92 -27.58 5.86
C SER A 128 -6.44 -27.82 6.00
N SER A 129 -7.29 -27.11 5.26
CA SER A 129 -8.75 -27.26 5.29
C SER A 129 -9.36 -27.77 3.97
N ASP A 130 -8.51 -28.13 3.01
CA ASP A 130 -8.84 -28.89 1.80
C ASP A 130 -8.33 -30.34 1.98
#